data_AF-A0A932BCK8-F1
#
_entry.id   AF-A0A932BCK8-F1
#
_cell.length_a   1.000
_cell.length_b   1.000
_cell.length_c   1.000
_cell.angle_alpha   90.00
_cell.angle_beta   90.00
_cell.angle_gamma   90.00
#
_symmetry.space_group_name_H-M   'P 1'
#
loop_
_entity.id
_entity.type
_entity.pdbx_description
1 polymer ?
#
loop_
_entity_poly.entity_id
_entity_poly.type
_entity_poly.pdbx_seq_one_letter_code
_entity_poly.pdbx_strand_id
1 'polypeptide(L)'
;MRKISSNDELMTTREAGEVLGVAVRTVQLWVESGVLPAWRTAGGHRRIARSAVDRLLAERAQVISQPAPLKNDSDRDAGRALRLLLVEDDPDLLRLFSLMVQGWDFPVELTTAVNGFEGLVRIGQIRPDMVVTDLNMPGMDGFQMVRSLKKPGSGFDDLNVIVVTALSKGDIKDRGGLPEGVTVFQKPVPFQEIQAMARDFRKQAAPA
;
A
#
# COMPACT_ATOMS: atom_id res chain seq x y z
N MET A 1 -4.65 -23.58 10.12
CA MET A 1 -3.47 -23.87 9.26
C MET A 1 -3.95 -24.54 7.98
N ARG A 2 -3.97 -23.83 6.84
CA ARG A 2 -4.37 -24.41 5.55
C ARG A 2 -3.19 -25.23 4.99
N LYS A 3 -3.44 -26.52 4.71
CA LYS A 3 -2.46 -27.44 4.11
C LYS A 3 -2.16 -26.99 2.68
N ILE A 4 -0.87 -26.75 2.40
CA ILE A 4 -0.35 -26.61 1.04
C ILE A 4 -0.25 -28.03 0.47
N SER A 5 -0.78 -28.26 -0.73
CA SER A 5 -0.70 -29.55 -1.40
C SER A 5 0.76 -29.92 -1.66
N SER A 6 1.12 -31.19 -1.42
CA SER A 6 2.49 -31.72 -1.42
C SER A 6 3.27 -31.63 -2.75
N ASN A 7 2.74 -30.93 -3.77
CA ASN A 7 3.31 -30.85 -5.12
C ASN A 7 3.39 -29.40 -5.65
N ASP A 8 3.30 -28.41 -4.77
CA ASP A 8 3.37 -26.99 -5.15
C ASP A 8 4.82 -26.63 -5.50
N GLU A 9 5.05 -26.06 -6.69
CA GLU A 9 6.37 -25.59 -7.10
C GLU A 9 6.80 -24.40 -6.21
N LEU A 10 8.05 -24.40 -5.75
CA LEU A 10 8.54 -23.43 -4.77
C LEU A 10 9.35 -22.34 -5.48
N MET A 11 9.01 -21.09 -5.22
CA MET A 11 9.63 -19.92 -5.83
C MET A 11 10.41 -19.10 -4.79
N THR A 12 11.46 -18.42 -5.23
CA THR A 12 12.16 -17.39 -4.46
C THR A 12 11.39 -16.06 -4.49
N THR A 13 11.75 -15.12 -3.62
CA THR A 13 11.17 -13.76 -3.65
C THR A 13 11.44 -13.04 -4.96
N ARG A 14 12.53 -13.37 -5.66
CA ARG A 14 12.88 -12.77 -6.95
C ARG A 14 11.98 -13.28 -8.06
N GLU A 15 11.88 -14.61 -8.19
CA GLU A 15 11.03 -15.24 -9.22
C GLU A 15 9.56 -14.87 -9.02
N ALA A 16 9.08 -14.82 -7.77
CA ALA A 16 7.74 -14.32 -7.48
C ALA A 16 7.57 -12.85 -7.92
N GLY A 17 8.57 -12.00 -7.72
CA GLY A 17 8.54 -10.60 -8.15
C GLY A 17 8.49 -10.44 -9.66
N GLU A 18 9.25 -11.27 -10.38
CA GLU A 18 9.24 -11.30 -11.85
C GLU A 18 7.87 -11.75 -12.39
N VAL A 19 7.27 -12.81 -11.85
CA VAL A 19 5.92 -13.26 -12.24
C VAL A 19 4.85 -12.22 -11.90
N LEU A 20 4.98 -11.57 -10.74
CA LEU A 20 4.05 -10.54 -10.31
C LEU A 20 4.32 -9.17 -10.96
N GLY A 21 5.41 -9.00 -11.70
CA GLY A 21 5.83 -7.70 -12.23
C GLY A 21 5.97 -6.65 -11.13
N VAL A 22 6.52 -7.00 -9.96
CA VAL A 22 6.79 -6.06 -8.88
C VAL A 22 8.22 -6.20 -8.38
N ALA A 23 8.75 -5.16 -7.76
CA ALA A 23 10.09 -5.23 -7.17
C ALA A 23 10.20 -6.36 -6.13
N VAL A 24 11.36 -7.01 -6.03
CA VAL A 24 11.61 -8.09 -5.03
C VAL A 24 11.25 -7.65 -3.61
N ARG A 25 11.46 -6.37 -3.30
CA ARG A 25 11.14 -5.78 -2.00
C ARG A 25 9.64 -5.71 -1.71
N THR A 26 8.83 -5.47 -2.74
CA THR A 26 7.37 -5.57 -2.66
C THR A 26 6.94 -6.98 -2.26
N VAL A 27 7.53 -7.99 -2.88
CA VAL A 27 7.24 -9.39 -2.53
C VAL A 27 7.64 -9.69 -1.09
N GLN A 28 8.80 -9.19 -0.65
CA GLN A 28 9.23 -9.32 0.75
C GLN A 28 8.24 -8.67 1.72
N LEU A 29 7.75 -7.46 1.40
CA LEU A 29 6.71 -6.80 2.18
C LEU A 29 5.44 -7.65 2.26
N TRP A 30 4.96 -8.18 1.13
CA TRP A 30 3.76 -9.03 1.10
C TRP A 30 3.93 -10.33 1.88
N VAL A 31 5.14 -10.89 1.89
CA VAL A 31 5.45 -12.05 2.75
C VAL A 31 5.38 -11.68 4.22
N GLU A 32 5.97 -10.54 4.60
CA GLU A 32 6.02 -10.10 5.99
C GLU A 32 4.67 -9.65 6.53
N SER A 33 3.81 -9.11 5.67
CA SER A 33 2.45 -8.71 6.00
C SER A 33 1.44 -9.86 5.97
N GLY A 34 1.85 -11.05 5.51
CA GLY A 34 0.98 -12.24 5.41
C GLY A 34 0.10 -12.30 4.16
N VAL A 35 0.17 -11.30 3.27
CA VAL A 35 -0.48 -11.27 1.94
C VAL A 35 -0.04 -12.46 1.10
N LEU A 36 1.26 -12.76 1.12
CA LEU A 36 1.87 -13.83 0.35
C LEU A 36 2.46 -14.89 1.30
N PRO A 37 1.82 -16.06 1.45
CA PRO A 37 2.35 -17.11 2.32
C PRO A 37 3.74 -17.56 1.86
N ALA A 38 4.70 -17.54 2.78
CA ALA A 38 6.05 -18.07 2.55
C ALA A 38 6.59 -18.79 3.78
N TRP A 39 7.49 -19.74 3.56
CA TRP A 39 8.27 -20.38 4.62
C TRP A 39 9.74 -20.00 4.49
N ARG A 40 10.47 -20.11 5.61
CA ARG A 40 11.93 -20.02 5.62
C ARG A 40 12.49 -21.44 5.59
N THR A 41 13.48 -21.66 4.74
CA THR A 41 14.34 -22.85 4.80
C THR A 41 15.29 -22.74 6.01
N ALA A 42 15.93 -23.84 6.40
CA ALA A 42 16.91 -23.84 7.49
C ALA A 42 18.06 -22.81 7.29
N GLY A 43 18.40 -22.48 6.04
CA GLY A 43 19.37 -21.45 5.69
C GLY A 43 18.83 -20.01 5.67
N GLY A 44 17.61 -19.76 6.15
CA GLY A 44 17.01 -18.42 6.26
C GLY A 44 16.37 -17.87 4.97
N HIS A 45 16.53 -18.54 3.83
CA HIS A 45 15.91 -18.11 2.57
C HIS A 45 14.40 -18.34 2.58
N ARG A 46 13.64 -17.31 2.13
CA ARG A 46 12.19 -17.38 1.92
C ARG A 46 11.87 -18.23 0.68
N ARG A 47 10.80 -19.00 0.75
CA ARG A 47 10.22 -19.79 -0.33
C ARG A 47 8.72 -19.60 -0.35
N ILE A 48 8.18 -19.40 -1.53
CA ILE A 48 6.78 -19.00 -1.79
C ILE A 48 6.19 -20.08 -2.69
N ALA A 49 4.99 -20.56 -2.38
CA ALA A 49 4.31 -21.53 -3.25
C ALA A 49 3.84 -20.85 -4.55
N ARG A 50 4.10 -21.45 -5.71
CA ARG A 50 3.62 -20.96 -7.00
C ARG A 50 2.10 -20.76 -6.98
N SER A 51 1.32 -21.68 -6.40
CA SER A 51 -0.14 -21.49 -6.26
C SER A 51 -0.54 -20.23 -5.49
N ALA A 52 0.29 -19.75 -4.56
CA ALA A 52 0.03 -18.50 -3.84
C ALA A 52 0.29 -17.27 -4.73
N VAL A 53 1.34 -17.33 -5.55
CA VAL A 53 1.63 -16.31 -6.57
C VAL A 53 0.52 -16.27 -7.61
N ASP A 54 0.07 -17.44 -8.09
CA ASP A 54 -0.98 -17.54 -9.10
C ASP A 54 -2.34 -17.06 -8.57
N ARG A 55 -2.68 -17.37 -7.31
CA ARG A 55 -3.87 -16.79 -6.66
C ARG A 55 -3.81 -15.28 -6.62
N LEU A 56 -2.66 -14.72 -6.21
CA LEU A 56 -2.48 -13.28 -6.17
C LEU A 56 -2.56 -12.67 -7.57
N LEU A 57 -2.05 -13.35 -8.59
CA LEU A 57 -2.17 -12.93 -9.98
C LEU A 57 -3.62 -12.96 -10.48
N ALA A 58 -4.40 -13.97 -10.10
CA ALA A 58 -5.82 -14.09 -10.43
C ALA A 58 -6.67 -13.02 -9.72
N GLU A 59 -6.41 -12.76 -8.43
CA GLU A 59 -7.02 -11.66 -7.68
C GLU A 59 -6.64 -10.30 -8.28
N ARG A 60 -5.38 -10.14 -8.73
CA ARG A 60 -4.93 -8.97 -9.48
C ARG A 60 -5.66 -8.80 -10.81
N ALA A 61 -5.90 -9.87 -11.57
CA ALA A 61 -6.62 -9.78 -12.84
C ALA A 61 -8.03 -9.17 -12.66
N GLN A 62 -8.66 -9.35 -11.50
CA GLN A 62 -9.94 -8.70 -11.17
C GLN A 62 -9.77 -7.23 -10.73
N VAL A 63 -8.60 -6.85 -10.22
CA VAL A 63 -8.23 -5.49 -9.78
C VAL A 63 -7.72 -4.60 -10.94
N ILE A 64 -7.27 -5.21 -12.06
CA ILE A 64 -6.61 -4.57 -13.21
C ILE A 64 -7.57 -3.81 -14.17
N SER A 65 -8.81 -3.52 -13.78
CA SER A 65 -9.66 -2.57 -14.55
C SER A 65 -9.09 -1.14 -14.64
N GLN A 66 -7.97 -0.84 -13.97
CA GLN A 66 -7.12 0.32 -14.24
C GLN A 66 -5.64 -0.08 -14.25
N PRO A 67 -4.96 -0.05 -15.41
CA PRO A 67 -3.53 -0.32 -15.49
C PRO A 67 -2.75 0.95 -15.09
N ALA A 68 -1.98 0.89 -14.01
CA ALA A 68 -0.90 1.84 -13.75
C ALA A 68 0.43 1.20 -14.20
N PRO A 69 1.24 1.87 -15.04
CA PRO A 69 2.54 1.35 -15.43
C PRO A 69 3.48 1.26 -14.22
N LEU A 70 4.34 0.23 -14.22
CA LEU A 70 5.39 0.05 -13.23
C LEU A 70 6.41 1.18 -13.37
N LYS A 71 6.36 2.18 -12.49
CA LYS A 71 7.30 3.32 -12.49
C LYS A 71 8.38 3.09 -11.44
N ASN A 72 9.64 2.99 -11.89
CA ASN A 72 10.82 2.79 -11.04
C ASN A 72 11.11 4.02 -10.15
N ASP A 73 11.91 3.84 -9.09
CA ASP A 73 12.33 4.90 -8.15
C ASP A 73 13.08 6.07 -8.82
N SER A 74 13.57 5.88 -10.05
CA SER A 74 14.41 6.84 -10.77
C SER A 74 13.70 8.09 -11.25
N ASP A 75 12.37 8.14 -11.22
CA ASP A 75 11.58 9.29 -11.67
C ASP A 75 11.22 10.26 -10.52
N ARG A 76 12.01 10.39 -9.45
CA ARG A 76 11.77 11.43 -8.41
C ARG A 76 12.13 12.85 -8.89
N ASP A 77 11.80 13.20 -10.13
CA ASP A 77 12.16 14.47 -10.74
C ASP A 77 11.19 15.62 -10.38
N ALA A 78 11.72 16.84 -10.35
CA ALA A 78 10.99 18.05 -10.03
C ALA A 78 9.92 18.31 -11.09
N GLY A 79 8.65 18.41 -10.69
CA GLY A 79 7.54 18.71 -11.61
C GLY A 79 6.70 17.50 -12.01
N ARG A 80 7.03 16.28 -11.57
CA ARG A 80 6.11 15.15 -11.77
C ARG A 80 4.84 15.27 -10.92
N ALA A 81 3.81 14.55 -11.36
CA ALA A 81 2.58 14.39 -10.60
C ALA A 81 2.85 13.67 -9.27
N LEU A 82 2.17 14.11 -8.20
CA LEU A 82 2.17 13.39 -6.91
C LEU A 82 1.43 12.08 -7.08
N ARG A 83 2.06 10.95 -6.77
CA ARG A 83 1.40 9.64 -6.78
C ARG A 83 0.73 9.43 -5.44
N LEU A 84 -0.59 9.52 -5.42
CA LEU A 84 -1.42 9.34 -4.23
C LEU A 84 -2.16 8.01 -4.32
N LEU A 85 -2.06 7.18 -3.28
CA LEU A 85 -2.91 6.00 -3.14
C LEU A 85 -3.96 6.24 -2.06
N LEU A 86 -5.23 6.06 -2.39
CA LEU A 86 -6.34 6.05 -1.45
C LEU A 86 -6.79 4.61 -1.18
N VAL A 87 -6.89 4.22 0.09
CA VAL A 87 -7.34 2.89 0.52
C VAL A 87 -8.56 3.04 1.43
N GLU A 88 -9.74 2.73 0.90
CA GLU A 88 -11.03 2.95 1.56
C GLU A 88 -12.05 1.95 0.99
N ASP A 89 -12.80 1.26 1.87
CA ASP A 89 -13.79 0.26 1.46
C ASP A 89 -15.16 0.86 1.14
N ASP A 90 -15.44 2.07 1.61
CA ASP A 90 -16.64 2.83 1.26
C ASP A 90 -16.53 3.45 -0.16
N PRO A 91 -17.32 2.97 -1.15
CA PRO A 91 -17.25 3.46 -2.53
C PRO A 91 -17.70 4.92 -2.67
N ASP A 92 -18.61 5.40 -1.84
CA ASP A 92 -19.10 6.78 -1.88
C ASP A 92 -18.02 7.73 -1.37
N LEU A 93 -17.33 7.34 -0.29
CA LEU A 93 -16.22 8.11 0.24
C LEU A 93 -15.02 8.12 -0.72
N LEU A 94 -14.71 6.98 -1.33
CA LEU A 94 -13.68 6.84 -2.36
C LEU A 94 -13.99 7.73 -3.58
N ARG A 95 -15.25 7.77 -4.01
CA ARG A 95 -15.70 8.65 -5.11
C ARG A 95 -15.60 10.13 -4.74
N LEU A 96 -16.07 10.51 -3.55
CA LEU A 96 -16.00 11.88 -3.06
C LEU A 96 -14.55 12.37 -2.99
N PHE A 97 -13.66 11.57 -2.41
CA PHE A 97 -12.24 11.89 -2.32
C PHE A 97 -11.62 12.05 -3.71
N SER A 98 -11.95 11.15 -4.63
CA SER A 98 -11.44 11.22 -6.00
C SER A 98 -11.85 12.53 -6.70
N LEU A 99 -13.10 12.98 -6.52
CA LEU A 99 -13.57 14.27 -7.04
C LEU A 99 -12.83 15.45 -6.40
N MET A 100 -12.57 15.39 -5.09
CA MET A 100 -11.82 16.43 -4.39
C MET A 100 -10.39 16.55 -4.90
N VAL A 101 -9.70 15.43 -5.11
CA VAL A 101 -8.33 15.40 -5.66
C VAL A 101 -8.27 15.95 -7.09
N GLN A 102 -9.28 15.67 -7.92
CA GLN A 102 -9.37 16.24 -9.27
C GLN A 102 -9.47 17.77 -9.27
N GLY A 103 -10.00 18.36 -8.20
CA GLY A 103 -10.09 19.81 -8.01
C GLY A 103 -8.79 20.46 -7.50
N TRP A 104 -7.73 19.69 -7.23
CA TRP A 104 -6.47 20.26 -6.77
C TRP A 104 -5.75 21.00 -7.92
N ASP A 105 -5.13 22.11 -7.57
CA ASP A 105 -4.39 23.03 -8.46
C ASP A 105 -2.97 22.55 -8.79
N PHE A 106 -2.67 21.28 -8.57
CA PHE A 106 -1.38 20.66 -8.90
C PHE A 106 -1.58 19.22 -9.38
N PRO A 107 -0.66 18.69 -10.21
CA PRO A 107 -0.85 17.37 -10.80
C PRO A 107 -0.76 16.26 -9.75
N VAL A 108 -1.79 15.41 -9.72
CA VAL A 108 -1.87 14.21 -8.88
C VAL A 108 -2.25 13.00 -9.74
N GLU A 109 -1.45 11.95 -9.65
CA GLU A 109 -1.79 10.61 -10.13
C GLU A 109 -2.45 9.84 -8.97
N LEU A 110 -3.78 9.87 -8.93
CA LEU A 110 -4.56 9.14 -7.92
C LEU A 110 -4.75 7.68 -8.34
N THR A 111 -4.38 6.75 -7.46
CA THR A 111 -4.77 5.34 -7.53
C THR A 111 -5.64 5.02 -6.32
N THR A 112 -6.61 4.11 -6.48
CA THR A 112 -7.50 3.70 -5.39
C THR A 112 -7.38 2.19 -5.12
N ALA A 113 -7.71 1.79 -3.90
CA ALA A 113 -7.82 0.41 -3.47
C ALA A 113 -8.97 0.28 -2.45
N VAL A 114 -9.67 -0.86 -2.45
CA VAL A 114 -10.87 -1.04 -1.61
C VAL A 114 -10.62 -1.82 -0.31
N ASN A 115 -9.37 -2.22 -0.05
CA ASN A 115 -8.95 -2.87 1.19
C ASN A 115 -7.42 -2.83 1.35
N GLY A 116 -6.92 -3.19 2.54
CA GLY A 116 -5.50 -3.16 2.85
C GLY A 116 -4.63 -4.10 2.00
N PHE A 117 -5.19 -5.20 1.52
CA PHE A 117 -4.47 -6.14 0.65
C PHE A 117 -4.24 -5.53 -0.74
N GLU A 118 -5.29 -5.01 -1.38
CA GLU A 118 -5.16 -4.29 -2.64
C GLU A 118 -4.25 -3.07 -2.46
N GLY A 119 -4.36 -2.35 -1.34
CA GLY A 119 -3.48 -1.24 -0.99
C GLY A 119 -2.00 -1.63 -1.03
N LEU A 120 -1.62 -2.71 -0.34
CA LEU A 120 -0.25 -3.23 -0.38
C LEU A 120 0.18 -3.66 -1.79
N VAL A 121 -0.75 -4.21 -2.58
CA VAL A 121 -0.47 -4.59 -3.97
C VAL A 121 -0.15 -3.36 -4.82
N ARG A 122 -0.97 -2.31 -4.73
CA ARG A 122 -0.78 -1.05 -5.46
C ARG A 122 0.50 -0.33 -5.03
N ILE A 123 0.79 -0.26 -3.73
CA ILE A 123 2.03 0.33 -3.18
C ILE A 123 3.26 -0.29 -3.85
N GLY A 124 3.22 -1.61 -3.99
CA GLY A 124 4.28 -2.38 -4.61
C GLY A 124 4.52 -2.11 -6.10
N GLN A 125 3.51 -1.62 -6.81
CA GLN A 125 3.52 -1.39 -8.27
C GLN A 125 3.83 0.06 -8.61
N ILE A 126 3.13 0.99 -7.98
CA ILE A 126 3.19 2.40 -8.35
C ILE A 126 4.17 3.18 -7.48
N ARG A 127 4.60 2.61 -6.34
CA ARG A 127 5.40 3.26 -5.30
C ARG A 127 4.91 4.69 -5.01
N PRO A 128 3.73 4.82 -4.36
CA PRO A 128 3.13 6.12 -4.15
C PRO A 128 4.05 6.99 -3.28
N ASP A 129 3.89 8.29 -3.41
CA ASP A 129 4.53 9.26 -2.54
C ASP A 129 3.77 9.39 -1.21
N MET A 130 2.45 9.23 -1.29
CA MET A 130 1.55 9.31 -0.15
C MET A 130 0.47 8.23 -0.21
N VAL A 131 0.11 7.69 0.95
CA VAL A 131 -1.05 6.83 1.14
C VAL A 131 -2.02 7.50 2.10
N VAL A 132 -3.30 7.56 1.73
CA VAL A 132 -4.40 7.86 2.62
C VAL A 132 -5.19 6.57 2.83
N THR A 133 -5.38 6.14 4.07
CA THR A 133 -6.07 4.87 4.38
C THR A 133 -7.03 5.00 5.56
N ASP A 134 -8.16 4.28 5.52
CA ASP A 134 -8.87 3.93 6.76
C ASP A 134 -8.13 2.79 7.49
N LEU A 135 -8.35 2.69 8.79
CA LEU A 135 -8.02 1.51 9.59
C LEU A 135 -9.18 0.51 9.56
N ASN A 136 -10.42 0.96 9.68
CA ASN A 136 -11.54 0.07 9.92
C ASN A 136 -12.16 -0.48 8.62
N MET A 137 -11.44 -1.37 7.96
CA MET A 137 -11.88 -2.07 6.74
C MET A 137 -12.14 -3.57 7.01
N PRO A 138 -13.13 -4.20 6.36
CA PRO A 138 -13.34 -5.65 6.43
C PRO A 138 -12.20 -6.42 5.72
N GLY A 139 -11.76 -7.53 6.33
CA GLY A 139 -10.68 -8.36 5.77
C GLY A 139 -9.29 -8.00 6.29
N MET A 140 -8.34 -7.68 5.40
CA MET A 140 -7.02 -7.19 5.83
C MET A 140 -7.16 -5.75 6.33
N ASP A 141 -7.14 -5.64 7.66
CA ASP A 141 -7.32 -4.40 8.42
C ASP A 141 -6.17 -3.40 8.13
N GLY A 142 -6.51 -2.12 7.93
CA GLY A 142 -5.56 -1.04 7.63
C GLY A 142 -4.45 -0.91 8.68
N PHE A 143 -4.68 -1.34 9.92
CA PHE A 143 -3.63 -1.45 10.93
C PHE A 143 -2.46 -2.34 10.48
N GLN A 144 -2.75 -3.51 9.89
CA GLN A 144 -1.71 -4.44 9.44
C GLN A 144 -0.93 -3.88 8.25
N MET A 145 -1.63 -3.22 7.33
CA MET A 145 -1.00 -2.52 6.21
C MET A 145 -0.02 -1.46 6.70
N VAL A 146 -0.47 -0.53 7.54
CA VAL A 146 0.36 0.58 8.06
C VAL A 146 1.58 0.05 8.83
N ARG A 147 1.41 -0.96 9.69
CA ARG A 147 2.51 -1.59 10.42
C ARG A 147 3.54 -2.26 9.50
N SER A 148 3.08 -2.87 8.41
CA SER A 148 3.98 -3.50 7.44
C SER A 148 4.80 -2.46 6.68
N LEU A 149 4.18 -1.32 6.34
CA LEU A 149 4.84 -0.24 5.61
C LEU A 149 5.90 0.50 6.43
N LYS A 150 5.64 0.74 7.72
CA LYS A 150 6.56 1.45 8.62
C LYS A 150 7.54 0.55 9.38
N LYS A 151 7.59 -0.74 9.03
CA LYS A 151 8.59 -1.65 9.59
C LYS A 151 9.98 -1.32 9.03
N PRO A 152 11.03 -1.21 9.86
CA PRO A 152 12.37 -0.93 9.38
C PRO A 152 12.81 -1.92 8.29
N GLY A 153 13.29 -1.39 7.17
CA GLY A 153 13.71 -2.23 6.04
C GLY A 153 12.57 -2.65 5.10
N SER A 154 11.35 -2.10 5.26
CA SER A 154 10.27 -2.27 4.27
C SER A 154 10.61 -1.64 2.93
N GLY A 155 11.42 -0.58 2.92
CA GLY A 155 11.74 0.22 1.71
C GLY A 155 10.66 1.22 1.33
N PHE A 156 9.73 1.45 2.25
CA PHE A 156 8.71 2.49 2.16
C PHE A 156 8.86 3.46 3.34
N ASP A 157 10.09 3.64 3.82
CA ASP A 157 10.39 4.52 4.96
C ASP A 157 10.02 5.98 4.61
N ASP A 158 10.31 6.41 3.37
CA ASP A 158 9.96 7.73 2.80
C ASP A 158 8.46 7.92 2.52
N LEU A 159 7.66 6.85 2.56
CA LEU A 159 6.23 6.92 2.22
C LEU A 159 5.49 7.72 3.29
N ASN A 160 4.80 8.79 2.89
CA ASN A 160 3.93 9.52 3.81
C ASN A 160 2.61 8.75 4.00
N VAL A 161 2.29 8.38 5.23
CA VAL A 161 1.10 7.58 5.56
C VAL A 161 0.16 8.43 6.40
N ILE A 162 -1.01 8.73 5.82
CA ILE A 162 -2.10 9.44 6.47
C ILE A 162 -3.23 8.44 6.74
N VAL A 163 -3.63 8.35 7.98
CA VAL A 163 -4.79 7.57 8.42
C VAL A 163 -5.99 8.50 8.58
N VAL A 164 -7.12 8.13 7.99
CA VAL A 164 -8.40 8.82 8.19
C VAL A 164 -9.43 7.80 8.63
N THR A 165 -9.85 7.85 9.90
CA THR A 165 -10.66 6.77 10.48
C THR A 165 -11.77 7.28 11.39
N ALA A 166 -12.83 6.49 11.56
CA ALA A 166 -13.87 6.76 12.56
C ALA A 166 -13.46 6.33 13.99
N LEU A 167 -12.36 5.58 14.13
CA LEU A 167 -11.88 5.11 15.43
C LEU A 167 -11.44 6.26 16.33
N SER A 168 -11.71 6.15 17.63
CA SER A 168 -11.18 7.07 18.62
C SER A 168 -9.70 6.80 18.89
N LYS A 169 -9.00 7.77 19.50
CA LYS A 169 -7.63 7.55 19.99
C LYS A 169 -7.56 6.40 21.01
N GLY A 170 -8.63 6.14 21.75
CA GLY A 170 -8.74 5.01 22.68
C GLY A 170 -8.76 3.68 21.92
N ASP A 171 -9.67 3.54 20.95
CA ASP A 171 -9.80 2.32 20.15
C ASP A 171 -8.50 1.98 19.40
N ILE A 172 -7.79 3.00 18.89
CA ILE A 172 -6.49 2.83 18.24
C ILE A 172 -5.45 2.30 19.22
N LYS A 173 -5.42 2.81 20.45
CA LYS A 173 -4.50 2.32 21.50
C LYS A 173 -4.82 0.89 21.91
N ASP A 174 -6.10 0.56 22.07
CA ASP A 174 -6.55 -0.78 22.46
C ASP A 174 -6.19 -1.84 21.40
N ARG A 175 -6.07 -1.43 20.13
CA ARG A 175 -5.58 -2.27 19.02
C ARG A 175 -4.04 -2.24 18.83
N GLY A 176 -3.31 -1.76 19.83
CA GLY A 176 -1.84 -1.77 19.86
C GLY A 176 -1.18 -0.55 19.22
N GLY A 177 -1.94 0.51 18.92
CA GLY A 177 -1.42 1.76 18.38
C GLY A 177 -0.96 1.69 16.92
N LEU A 178 -0.36 2.80 16.47
CA LEU A 178 0.24 2.94 15.15
C LEU A 178 1.74 3.27 15.27
N PRO A 179 2.55 2.88 14.27
CA PRO A 179 3.95 3.28 14.19
C PRO A 179 4.16 4.80 14.25
N GLU A 180 5.34 5.23 14.67
CA GLU A 180 5.73 6.64 14.62
C GLU A 180 5.75 7.17 13.18
N GLY A 181 5.53 8.48 13.04
CA GLY A 181 5.50 9.15 11.73
C GLY A 181 4.23 8.91 10.90
N VAL A 182 3.21 8.26 11.47
CA VAL A 182 1.87 8.15 10.86
C VAL A 182 1.01 9.33 11.31
N THR A 183 0.51 10.11 10.35
CA THR A 183 -0.45 11.17 10.64
C THR A 183 -1.85 10.58 10.75
N VAL A 184 -2.61 10.97 11.77
CA VAL A 184 -3.96 10.43 12.02
C VAL A 184 -4.98 11.54 12.10
N PHE A 185 -6.04 11.41 11.31
CA PHE A 185 -7.22 12.25 11.34
C PHE A 185 -8.47 11.41 11.65
N GLN A 186 -9.44 12.04 12.29
CA GLN A 186 -10.76 11.46 12.50
C GLN A 186 -11.70 11.88 11.37
N LYS A 187 -12.59 10.99 10.95
CA LYS A 187 -13.70 11.34 10.04
C LYS A 187 -14.61 12.39 10.73
N PRO A 188 -15.16 13.40 10.00
CA PRO A 188 -15.20 13.54 8.55
C PRO A 188 -13.83 13.85 7.92
N VAL A 189 -13.65 13.44 6.65
CA VAL A 189 -12.34 13.52 5.97
C VAL A 189 -11.86 14.98 5.88
N PRO A 190 -10.66 15.29 6.42
CA PRO A 190 -10.10 16.64 6.39
C PRO A 190 -9.40 16.92 5.05
N PHE A 191 -10.21 17.17 4.01
CA PHE A 191 -9.71 17.31 2.64
C PHE A 191 -8.69 18.43 2.47
N GLN A 192 -8.88 19.56 3.16
CA GLN A 192 -7.99 20.73 3.05
C GLN A 192 -6.62 20.44 3.67
N GLU A 193 -6.60 19.79 4.83
CA GLU A 193 -5.38 19.39 5.52
C GLU A 193 -4.59 18.36 4.68
N ILE A 194 -5.28 17.37 4.10
CA ILE A 194 -4.63 16.37 3.24
C ILE A 194 -4.07 17.03 1.97
N GLN A 195 -4.80 17.97 1.36
CA GLN A 195 -4.31 18.73 0.21
C GLN A 195 -3.08 19.59 0.56
N ALA A 196 -3.07 20.22 1.74
CA ALA A 196 -1.93 21.01 2.21
C ALA A 196 -0.69 20.13 2.41
N MET A 197 -0.84 18.98 3.08
CA MET A 197 0.24 18.01 3.26
C MET A 197 0.78 17.48 1.92
N ALA A 198 -0.11 17.20 0.97
CA ALA A 198 0.26 16.78 -0.38
C ALA A 198 1.07 17.85 -1.13
N ARG A 199 0.66 19.11 -1.00
CA ARG A 199 1.40 20.24 -1.60
C ARG A 199 2.78 20.41 -0.97
N ASP A 200 2.86 20.35 0.35
CA ASP A 200 4.11 20.54 1.08
C ASP A 200 5.09 19.40 0.80
N PHE A 201 4.61 18.16 0.71
CA PHE A 201 5.41 17.02 0.28
C PHE A 201 6.03 17.26 -1.11
N ARG A 202 5.24 17.74 -2.08
CA ARG A 202 5.77 18.06 -3.44
C ARG A 202 6.83 19.15 -3.41
N LYS A 203 6.66 20.19 -2.58
CA LYS A 203 7.64 21.29 -2.46
C LYS A 203 8.96 20.81 -1.88
N GLN A 204 8.92 19.95 -0.87
CA GLN A 204 10.11 19.39 -0.23
C GLN A 204 10.86 18.41 -1.16
N ALA A 205 10.16 17.77 -2.09
CA ALA A 205 10.73 16.89 -3.09
C ALA A 205 11.32 17.61 -4.31
N ALA A 206 11.14 18.92 -4.45
CA ALA A 206 11.76 19.70 -5.52
C ALA A 206 13.21 20.07 -5.13
N PRO A 207 14.22 19.85 -6.00
CA PRO A 207 15.56 20.37 -5.79
C PRO A 207 15.52 21.91 -5.79
N ALA A 208 16.35 22.50 -4.92
CA ALA A 208 16.53 23.94 -4.78
C ALA A 208 17.13 24.59 -6.04
#